data_AF-A0A9R0YIF1-F1
#
_entry.id   AF-A0A9R0YIF1-F1
#
_cell.length_a   1.000
_cell.length_b   1.000
_cell.length_c   1.000
_cell.angle_alpha   90.00
_cell.angle_beta   90.00
_cell.angle_gamma   90.00
#
_symmetry.space_group_name_H-M   'P 1'
#
loop_
_entity.id
_entity.type
_entity.pdbx_description
1 polymer ?
#
loop_
_entity_poly.entity_id
_entity_poly.type
_entity_poly.pdbx_seq_one_letter_code
_entity_poly.pdbx_strand_id
1 'polypeptide(L)'
;MATTSAVCPLAVLAPSPSPLASGRRRPAAPFWAASRPRALSAAPRGRVLCLAASAPASSTDAGQDRLQKVPITNIRNFCIIAHIDHGKSTLADKLLEMTGTVQKRDMKQQFLDNMDLERERGITIKLQAARMRYVMNNEPYCLNLIDTPGHVDFSYEVSRSLAACEGALLVVDASQGVEAQTLANVYLALESNLEIIPVLNKIDLPGAEPDRIAQEIEEIIGLDCSNAIRCSAKEGIGIIEILDAIVTKVPPPKDTLKNPLRALIFDSYYDAYRGVIVYFRVIDGSIRKGDKICFMANKKEYVADEIGVLSPNQMEADELHAGEVGYLSASIRSVADARVGDTITHFAKRAESALPGYSEATPMVFCGLFPLEADQF
;
A
#
# COMPACT_ATOMS: atom_id res chain seq x y z
N MET A 1 -33.65 46.21 -0.11
CA MET A 1 -34.25 45.46 -1.24
C MET A 1 -34.25 44.00 -0.80
N ALA A 2 -35.25 43.55 -0.05
CA ALA A 2 -36.60 43.17 -0.49
C ALA A 2 -36.63 41.83 -1.25
N THR A 3 -37.53 40.97 -0.78
CA THR A 3 -38.20 39.80 -1.41
C THR A 3 -37.38 38.51 -1.56
N THR A 4 -37.62 37.40 -0.84
CA THR A 4 -38.84 36.61 -0.50
C THR A 4 -39.28 35.66 -1.62
N SER A 5 -39.69 34.44 -1.21
CA SER A 5 -40.52 33.42 -1.90
C SER A 5 -39.74 32.36 -2.71
N ALA A 6 -40.11 31.08 -2.79
CA ALA A 6 -41.16 30.21 -2.24
C ALA A 6 -40.71 28.76 -2.58
N VAL A 7 -40.72 27.76 -1.69
CA VAL A 7 -41.85 26.86 -1.33
C VAL A 7 -42.48 26.10 -2.50
N CYS A 8 -42.59 24.76 -2.30
CA CYS A 8 -43.59 23.78 -2.78
C CYS A 8 -43.15 22.63 -3.74
N PRO A 9 -43.80 21.44 -3.69
CA PRO A 9 -43.14 20.17 -3.27
C PRO A 9 -43.55 18.92 -4.10
N LEU A 10 -43.14 17.74 -3.62
CA LEU A 10 -43.84 16.42 -3.70
C LEU A 10 -44.07 15.74 -5.06
N ALA A 11 -43.48 14.55 -5.22
CA ALA A 11 -44.16 13.40 -5.85
C ALA A 11 -43.55 12.06 -5.41
N VAL A 12 -44.23 11.42 -4.46
CA VAL A 12 -44.17 9.99 -4.13
C VAL A 12 -44.93 9.23 -5.22
N LEU A 13 -44.42 8.11 -5.76
CA LEU A 13 -45.23 7.03 -6.32
C LEU A 13 -44.41 5.75 -6.64
N ALA A 14 -44.65 4.72 -5.83
CA ALA A 14 -44.59 3.30 -6.16
C ALA A 14 -45.77 2.64 -5.42
N PRO A 15 -46.18 1.37 -5.66
CA PRO A 15 -45.91 0.43 -6.75
C PRO A 15 -47.23 -0.15 -7.36
N SER A 16 -47.16 -1.06 -8.35
CA SER A 16 -48.27 -2.00 -8.60
C SER A 16 -47.78 -3.36 -9.17
N PRO A 17 -48.52 -4.48 -8.96
CA PRO A 17 -47.96 -5.83 -8.95
C PRO A 17 -48.57 -6.83 -9.97
N SER A 18 -47.85 -7.96 -10.16
CA SER A 18 -48.33 -9.33 -10.50
C SER A 18 -48.81 -9.60 -11.97
N PRO A 19 -48.98 -10.87 -12.43
CA PRO A 19 -49.00 -12.14 -11.69
C PRO A 19 -48.26 -13.37 -12.30
N LEU A 20 -48.26 -14.42 -11.48
CA LEU A 20 -47.85 -15.81 -11.71
C LEU A 20 -48.74 -16.59 -12.70
N ALA A 21 -48.16 -17.61 -13.35
CA ALA A 21 -48.80 -18.89 -13.72
C ALA A 21 -47.69 -19.96 -13.83
N SER A 22 -47.49 -20.90 -12.91
CA SER A 22 -48.23 -22.14 -12.61
C SER A 22 -48.27 -23.18 -13.76
N GLY A 23 -47.67 -24.36 -13.55
CA GLY A 23 -47.82 -25.48 -14.49
C GLY A 23 -47.03 -26.78 -14.20
N ARG A 24 -47.38 -27.48 -13.11
CA ARG A 24 -47.45 -28.96 -12.89
C ARG A 24 -46.51 -29.91 -13.69
N ARG A 25 -45.60 -30.65 -13.03
CA ARG A 25 -45.71 -31.99 -12.37
C ARG A 25 -45.66 -33.25 -13.29
N ARG A 26 -44.53 -33.99 -13.16
CA ARG A 26 -44.34 -35.45 -12.88
C ARG A 26 -44.73 -36.49 -13.99
N PRO A 27 -44.37 -37.79 -13.85
CA PRO A 27 -43.05 -38.43 -13.68
C PRO A 27 -42.91 -39.73 -14.53
N ALA A 28 -41.79 -40.45 -14.47
CA ALA A 28 -41.68 -41.94 -14.33
C ALA A 28 -40.33 -42.50 -14.85
N ALA A 29 -39.81 -43.48 -14.11
CA ALA A 29 -38.57 -44.24 -14.30
C ALA A 29 -38.84 -45.56 -15.09
N PRO A 30 -38.06 -46.65 -14.90
CA PRO A 30 -36.66 -46.94 -15.26
C PRO A 30 -36.56 -48.19 -16.19
N PHE A 31 -35.41 -48.52 -16.79
CA PHE A 31 -35.16 -49.92 -17.21
C PHE A 31 -33.66 -50.28 -17.23
N TRP A 32 -33.33 -51.38 -16.54
CA TRP A 32 -32.05 -52.08 -16.54
C TRP A 32 -31.81 -52.83 -17.86
N ALA A 33 -30.56 -52.92 -18.30
CA ALA A 33 -30.06 -54.12 -18.97
C ALA A 33 -28.53 -54.23 -18.82
N ALA A 34 -28.09 -55.31 -18.21
CA ALA A 34 -26.71 -55.74 -18.10
C ALA A 34 -26.31 -56.60 -19.32
N SER A 35 -25.07 -56.47 -19.79
CA SER A 35 -24.33 -57.57 -20.44
C SER A 35 -22.82 -57.31 -20.42
N ARG A 36 -22.06 -58.31 -19.94
CA ARG A 36 -20.59 -58.47 -20.05
C ARG A 36 -20.30 -59.59 -21.08
N PRO A 37 -19.04 -59.92 -21.41
CA PRO A 37 -17.98 -59.13 -22.05
C PRO A 37 -17.49 -59.82 -23.35
N ARG A 38 -16.68 -59.16 -24.20
CA ARG A 38 -15.84 -59.86 -25.18
C ARG A 38 -14.52 -59.14 -25.40
N ALA A 39 -13.46 -59.94 -25.47
CA ALA A 39 -12.07 -59.53 -25.36
C ALA A 39 -11.42 -59.17 -26.71
N LEU A 40 -10.39 -58.32 -26.59
CA LEU A 40 -9.15 -58.24 -27.38
C LEU A 40 -9.23 -57.83 -28.86
N SER A 41 -8.76 -56.60 -29.13
CA SER A 41 -7.76 -56.34 -30.16
C SER A 41 -6.94 -55.10 -29.81
N ALA A 42 -5.62 -55.27 -29.73
CA ALA A 42 -4.64 -54.23 -29.45
C ALA A 42 -4.30 -53.41 -30.70
N ALA A 43 -4.24 -52.08 -30.57
CA ALA A 43 -3.50 -51.14 -31.42
C ALA A 43 -3.43 -49.75 -30.72
N PRO A 44 -2.57 -48.81 -31.16
CA PRO A 44 -1.27 -48.52 -30.58
C PRO A 44 -1.26 -47.28 -29.65
N ARG A 45 -0.17 -47.18 -28.89
CA ARG A 45 0.17 -46.15 -27.89
C ARG A 45 -0.06 -44.71 -28.39
N GLY A 46 -1.17 -44.10 -27.97
CA GLY A 46 -1.27 -42.66 -27.84
C GLY A 46 -0.73 -42.23 -26.47
N ARG A 47 0.34 -41.43 -26.45
CA ARG A 47 0.78 -40.73 -25.22
C ARG A 47 -0.38 -39.85 -24.74
N VAL A 48 -1.10 -40.33 -23.73
CA VAL A 48 -1.91 -39.45 -22.89
C VAL A 48 -0.91 -38.67 -22.06
N LEU A 49 -0.67 -37.40 -22.43
CA LEU A 49 -0.12 -36.44 -21.49
C LEU A 49 -1.15 -36.32 -20.37
N CYS A 50 -0.97 -37.08 -19.29
CA CYS A 50 -1.49 -36.64 -18.00
C CYS A 50 -0.83 -35.29 -17.74
N LEU A 51 -1.60 -34.21 -17.87
CA LEU A 51 -1.35 -32.97 -17.16
C LEU A 51 -1.36 -33.35 -15.68
N ALA A 52 -0.17 -33.70 -15.19
CA ALA A 52 0.09 -33.81 -13.77
C ALA A 52 -0.27 -32.45 -13.18
N ALA A 53 -1.26 -32.45 -12.29
CA ALA A 53 -1.46 -31.37 -11.35
C ALA A 53 -0.08 -31.04 -10.77
N SER A 54 0.38 -29.81 -11.02
CA SER A 54 1.68 -29.32 -10.58
C SER A 54 1.83 -29.57 -9.09
N ALA A 55 2.88 -30.31 -8.73
CA ALA A 55 3.32 -30.52 -7.36
C ALA A 55 3.46 -29.18 -6.61
N PRO A 56 3.29 -29.15 -5.28
CA PRO A 56 3.49 -27.92 -4.52
C PRO A 56 4.96 -27.49 -4.68
N ALA A 57 5.15 -26.22 -5.08
CA ALA A 57 6.46 -25.65 -5.34
C ALA A 57 7.38 -25.82 -4.13
N SER A 58 8.60 -26.29 -4.40
CA SER A 58 9.68 -26.42 -3.41
C SER A 58 10.05 -25.05 -2.81
N SER A 59 10.49 -25.06 -1.56
CA SER A 59 10.79 -23.90 -0.69
C SER A 59 11.82 -22.89 -1.21
N THR A 60 12.42 -23.10 -2.38
CA THR A 60 13.38 -22.20 -3.04
C THR A 60 12.71 -21.18 -3.97
N ASP A 61 11.46 -21.39 -4.38
CA ASP A 61 10.68 -20.47 -5.25
C ASP A 61 9.84 -19.45 -4.47
N ALA A 62 9.86 -19.51 -3.14
CA ALA A 62 9.10 -18.62 -2.28
C ALA A 62 9.71 -17.21 -2.27
N GLY A 63 9.44 -16.41 -3.30
CA GLY A 63 9.87 -15.02 -3.40
C GLY A 63 9.97 -14.47 -4.83
N GLN A 64 10.34 -15.30 -5.80
CA GLN A 64 10.51 -14.85 -7.20
C GLN A 64 9.18 -14.50 -7.86
N ASP A 65 8.09 -15.14 -7.44
CA ASP A 65 6.73 -14.83 -7.89
C ASP A 65 6.28 -13.41 -7.45
N ARG A 66 7.02 -12.73 -6.58
CA ARG A 66 6.74 -11.36 -6.10
C ARG A 66 7.28 -10.27 -7.01
N LEU A 67 8.20 -10.61 -7.92
CA LEU A 67 8.77 -9.73 -8.93
C LEU A 67 8.03 -9.81 -10.27
N GLN A 68 6.96 -10.61 -10.36
CA GLN A 68 6.17 -10.69 -11.58
C GLN A 68 5.61 -9.32 -11.94
N LYS A 69 5.84 -8.91 -13.20
CA LYS A 69 5.35 -7.64 -13.73
C LYS A 69 3.82 -7.65 -13.70
N VAL A 70 3.26 -6.81 -12.83
CA VAL A 70 1.82 -6.55 -12.73
C VAL A 70 1.52 -5.32 -13.61
N PRO A 71 0.41 -5.30 -14.37
CA PRO A 71 0.04 -4.13 -15.14
C PRO A 71 -0.22 -2.93 -14.20
N ILE A 72 0.04 -1.71 -14.67
CA ILE A 72 -0.09 -0.47 -13.89
C ILE A 72 -1.51 -0.33 -13.30
N THR A 73 -2.52 -0.80 -14.01
CA THR A 73 -3.93 -0.82 -13.58
C THR A 73 -4.17 -1.63 -12.30
N ASN A 74 -3.26 -2.54 -11.95
CA ASN A 74 -3.37 -3.44 -10.81
C ASN A 74 -2.36 -3.09 -9.70
N ILE A 75 -1.68 -1.93 -9.81
CA ILE A 75 -0.85 -1.39 -8.73
C ILE A 75 -1.73 -0.52 -7.83
N ARG A 76 -1.55 -0.64 -6.51
CA ARG A 76 -2.16 0.25 -5.51
C ARG A 76 -1.08 0.73 -4.55
N ASN A 77 -0.85 2.03 -4.49
CA ASN A 77 0.03 2.63 -3.50
C ASN A 77 -0.83 3.24 -2.40
N PHE A 78 -0.60 2.79 -1.18
CA PHE A 78 -1.35 3.29 -0.04
C PHE A 78 -0.48 3.41 1.21
N CYS A 79 -0.89 4.28 2.10
CA CYS A 79 -0.25 4.45 3.41
C CYS A 79 -1.25 4.19 4.54
N ILE A 80 -0.75 4.04 5.76
CA ILE A 80 -1.58 3.91 6.96
C ILE A 80 -1.41 5.18 7.80
N ILE A 81 -2.53 5.85 8.09
CA ILE A 81 -2.61 7.03 8.94
C ILE A 81 -3.33 6.64 10.21
N ALA A 82 -2.70 6.85 11.36
CA ALA A 82 -3.29 6.57 12.66
C ALA A 82 -2.70 7.48 13.73
N HIS A 83 -3.43 7.65 14.84
CA HIS A 83 -2.82 8.17 16.07
C HIS A 83 -1.88 7.12 16.70
N ILE A 84 -1.07 7.56 17.66
CA ILE A 84 -0.23 6.70 18.48
C ILE A 84 -1.13 5.64 19.15
N ASP A 85 -0.63 4.41 19.23
CA ASP A 85 -1.33 3.27 19.83
C ASP A 85 -2.65 2.84 19.18
N HIS A 86 -3.14 3.46 18.10
CA HIS A 86 -4.32 2.99 17.36
C HIS A 86 -4.09 1.66 16.59
N GLY A 87 -2.87 1.12 16.63
CA GLY A 87 -2.54 -0.21 16.12
C GLY A 87 -2.06 -0.26 14.67
N LYS A 88 -1.47 0.84 14.17
CA LYS A 88 -0.87 0.96 12.83
C LYS A 88 0.15 -0.14 12.51
N SER A 89 1.20 -0.30 13.34
CA SER A 89 2.24 -1.32 13.10
C SER A 89 1.67 -2.73 13.15
N THR A 90 0.74 -3.00 14.08
CA THR A 90 0.06 -4.30 14.16
C THR A 90 -0.79 -4.59 12.93
N LEU A 91 -1.47 -3.57 12.38
CA LEU A 91 -2.24 -3.71 11.14
C LEU A 91 -1.32 -3.97 9.94
N ALA A 92 -0.22 -3.24 9.82
CA ALA A 92 0.79 -3.44 8.78
C ALA A 92 1.35 -4.88 8.81
N ASP A 93 1.71 -5.37 9.99
CA ASP A 93 2.18 -6.75 10.20
C ASP A 93 1.14 -7.78 9.73
N LYS A 94 -0.14 -7.57 10.02
CA LYS A 94 -1.20 -8.47 9.56
C LYS A 94 -1.44 -8.43 8.06
N LEU A 95 -1.33 -7.26 7.44
CA LEU A 95 -1.39 -7.17 5.98
C LEU A 95 -0.24 -7.96 5.33
N LEU A 96 0.98 -7.85 5.88
CA LEU A 96 2.14 -8.62 5.44
C LEU A 96 1.98 -10.14 5.64
N GLU A 97 1.41 -10.56 6.78
CA GLU A 97 1.14 -11.97 7.09
C GLU A 97 0.08 -12.54 6.13
N MET A 98 -1.04 -11.84 5.95
CA MET A 98 -2.17 -12.31 5.15
C MET A 98 -1.87 -12.37 3.65
N THR A 99 -1.02 -11.47 3.16
CA THR A 99 -0.56 -11.48 1.75
C THR A 99 0.54 -12.54 1.51
N GLY A 100 1.00 -13.24 2.56
CA GLY A 100 2.10 -14.21 2.46
C GLY A 100 3.45 -13.58 2.12
N THR A 101 3.57 -12.25 2.32
CA THR A 101 4.79 -11.49 2.03
C THR A 101 5.88 -11.84 3.04
N VAL A 102 5.50 -12.12 4.29
CA VAL A 102 6.40 -12.67 5.32
C VAL A 102 5.87 -14.02 5.79
N GLN A 103 6.74 -15.02 5.86
CA GLN A 103 6.35 -16.31 6.40
C GLN A 103 6.12 -16.20 7.91
N LYS A 104 5.12 -16.90 8.46
CA LYS A 104 4.81 -16.88 9.90
C LYS A 104 6.00 -17.19 10.81
N ARG A 105 6.97 -17.96 10.32
CA ARG A 105 8.21 -18.29 11.04
C ARG A 105 9.19 -17.11 11.17
N ASP A 106 9.16 -16.21 10.18
CA ASP A 106 10.04 -15.05 10.08
C ASP A 106 9.35 -13.77 10.61
N MET A 107 8.05 -13.87 10.91
CA MET A 107 7.26 -12.80 11.52
C MET A 107 7.77 -12.49 12.93
N LYS A 108 8.03 -11.22 13.16
CA LYS A 108 8.24 -10.62 14.48
C LYS A 108 7.10 -9.64 14.73
N GLN A 109 6.80 -9.36 15.99
CA GLN A 109 5.93 -8.23 16.30
C GLN A 109 6.62 -6.94 15.85
N GLN A 110 5.85 -6.03 15.24
CA GLN A 110 6.32 -4.76 14.70
C GLN A 110 7.45 -5.00 13.68
N PHE A 111 7.16 -5.77 12.64
CA PHE A 111 8.16 -6.24 11.68
C PHE A 111 8.83 -5.08 10.93
N LEU A 112 8.08 -4.02 10.65
CA LEU A 112 8.59 -2.83 9.98
C LEU A 112 9.43 -1.93 10.91
N ASP A 113 9.22 -2.00 12.21
CA ASP A 113 9.98 -1.20 13.18
C ASP A 113 11.37 -1.87 13.38
N ASN A 114 12.34 -1.40 12.59
CA ASN A 114 13.68 -1.97 12.50
C ASN A 114 14.66 -1.36 13.49
N MET A 115 14.45 -0.11 13.91
CA MET A 115 15.34 0.56 14.85
C MET A 115 15.07 0.10 16.28
N ASP A 116 16.13 -0.09 17.08
CA ASP A 116 15.97 -0.48 18.49
C ASP A 116 15.15 0.56 19.28
N LEU A 117 15.33 1.85 18.99
CA LEU A 117 14.58 2.94 19.61
C LEU A 117 13.07 2.89 19.29
N GLU A 118 12.70 2.43 18.07
CA GLU A 118 11.30 2.27 17.67
C GLU A 118 10.64 1.18 18.51
N ARG A 119 11.34 0.04 18.68
CA ARG A 119 10.87 -1.10 19.48
C ARG A 119 10.81 -0.78 20.97
N GLU A 120 11.80 -0.07 21.50
CA GLU A 120 11.83 0.33 22.91
C GLU A 120 10.68 1.29 23.25
N ARG A 121 10.35 2.21 22.34
CA ARG A 121 9.31 3.22 22.56
C ARG A 121 7.93 2.83 22.01
N GLY A 122 7.85 1.75 21.25
CA GLY A 122 6.60 1.29 20.62
C GLY A 122 6.05 2.24 19.55
N ILE A 123 6.89 3.10 18.95
CA ILE A 123 6.50 4.08 17.94
C ILE A 123 7.26 3.86 16.64
N THR A 124 6.61 4.11 15.52
CA THR A 124 7.30 4.20 14.22
C THR A 124 7.91 5.58 14.08
N ILE A 125 9.22 5.62 13.80
CA ILE A 125 9.99 6.86 13.65
C ILE A 125 10.34 7.06 12.18
N LYS A 126 10.74 6.00 11.49
CA LYS A 126 11.17 6.03 10.10
C LYS A 126 10.16 5.34 9.19
N LEU A 127 9.90 5.94 8.03
CA LEU A 127 9.04 5.33 7.03
C LEU A 127 9.64 4.02 6.52
N GLN A 128 8.78 3.03 6.29
CA GLN A 128 9.15 1.76 5.67
C GLN A 128 8.19 1.45 4.54
N ALA A 129 8.73 1.00 3.42
CA ALA A 129 7.96 0.59 2.26
C ALA A 129 7.97 -0.94 2.13
N ALA A 130 6.82 -1.53 1.87
CA ALA A 130 6.69 -2.96 1.63
C ALA A 130 5.73 -3.24 0.46
N ARG A 131 6.23 -3.93 -0.55
CA ARG A 131 5.46 -4.48 -1.64
C ARG A 131 4.88 -5.83 -1.24
N MET A 132 3.57 -5.94 -1.38
CA MET A 132 2.77 -7.13 -1.11
C MET A 132 2.08 -7.57 -2.40
N ARG A 133 1.88 -8.89 -2.54
CA ARG A 133 1.08 -9.46 -3.61
C ARG A 133 -0.27 -9.89 -3.06
N TYR A 134 -1.34 -9.50 -3.75
CA TYR A 134 -2.70 -9.92 -3.41
C TYR A 134 -3.40 -10.44 -4.66
N VAL A 135 -4.19 -11.51 -4.53
CA VAL A 135 -4.94 -12.08 -5.65
C VAL A 135 -6.41 -11.96 -5.33
N MET A 136 -7.13 -11.19 -6.15
CA MET A 136 -8.58 -11.00 -6.02
C MET A 136 -9.24 -11.48 -7.32
N ASN A 137 -10.25 -12.35 -7.24
CA ASN A 137 -10.96 -12.85 -8.42
C ASN A 137 -10.05 -13.43 -9.53
N ASN A 138 -8.97 -14.14 -9.15
CA ASN A 138 -7.91 -14.66 -10.03
C ASN A 138 -7.05 -13.61 -10.74
N GLU A 139 -7.17 -12.32 -10.40
CA GLU A 139 -6.29 -11.26 -10.90
C GLU A 139 -5.23 -10.91 -9.86
N PRO A 140 -3.94 -10.88 -10.23
CA PRO A 140 -2.88 -10.45 -9.34
C PRO A 140 -2.82 -8.92 -9.25
N TYR A 141 -2.74 -8.43 -8.01
CA TYR A 141 -2.54 -7.03 -7.65
C TYR A 141 -1.22 -6.86 -6.89
N CYS A 142 -0.59 -5.71 -7.12
CA CYS A 142 0.61 -5.28 -6.43
C CYS A 142 0.24 -4.15 -5.47
N LEU A 143 0.31 -4.42 -4.18
CA LEU A 143 -0.04 -3.46 -3.13
C LEU A 143 1.26 -2.95 -2.51
N ASN A 144 1.57 -1.66 -2.69
CA ASN A 144 2.71 -1.02 -2.06
C ASN A 144 2.21 -0.29 -0.81
N LEU A 145 2.63 -0.76 0.35
CA LEU A 145 2.39 -0.15 1.65
C LEU A 145 3.54 0.79 1.99
N ILE A 146 3.22 2.02 2.37
CA ILE A 146 4.15 2.94 3.03
C ILE A 146 3.66 3.18 4.46
N ASP A 147 4.43 2.71 5.44
CA ASP A 147 4.12 2.91 6.85
C ASP A 147 4.56 4.31 7.29
N THR A 148 3.65 5.09 7.87
CA THR A 148 3.88 6.49 8.24
C THR A 148 3.99 6.68 9.73
N PRO A 149 4.83 7.57 10.27
CA PRO A 149 4.87 7.79 11.72
C PRO A 149 3.57 8.43 12.23
N GLY A 150 3.10 8.02 13.40
CA GLY A 150 1.84 8.54 14.00
C GLY A 150 2.03 9.80 14.87
N HIS A 151 3.27 10.20 15.14
CA HIS A 151 3.60 11.29 16.06
C HIS A 151 3.75 12.64 15.32
N VAL A 152 3.27 13.73 15.94
CA VAL A 152 3.27 15.09 15.34
C VAL A 152 4.66 15.61 14.97
N ASP A 153 5.68 15.26 15.77
CA ASP A 153 7.07 15.66 15.52
C ASP A 153 7.62 15.14 14.18
N PHE A 154 7.00 14.10 13.61
CA PHE A 154 7.38 13.51 12.33
C PHE A 154 6.41 13.88 11.20
N SER A 155 5.69 15.00 11.31
CA SER A 155 4.81 15.52 10.26
C SER A 155 5.48 15.62 8.88
N TYR A 156 6.79 15.94 8.85
CA TYR A 156 7.57 15.94 7.62
C TYR A 156 7.70 14.55 6.98
N GLU A 157 7.86 13.48 7.76
CA GLU A 157 7.86 12.09 7.25
C GLU A 157 6.46 11.67 6.76
N VAL A 158 5.41 12.09 7.46
CA VAL A 158 4.02 11.81 7.08
C VAL A 158 3.69 12.44 5.73
N SER A 159 3.94 13.74 5.57
CA SER A 159 3.69 14.47 4.31
C SER A 159 4.41 13.81 3.12
N ARG A 160 5.66 13.37 3.33
CA ARG A 160 6.44 12.68 2.30
C ARG A 160 5.81 11.37 1.84
N SER A 161 5.34 10.60 2.80
CA SER A 161 4.71 9.30 2.56
C SER A 161 3.37 9.44 1.85
N LEU A 162 2.59 10.46 2.21
CA LEU A 162 1.29 10.76 1.60
C LEU A 162 1.42 11.11 0.12
N ALA A 163 2.39 11.95 -0.24
CA ALA A 163 2.63 12.32 -1.64
C ALA A 163 3.05 11.13 -2.53
N ALA A 164 3.56 10.06 -1.93
CA ALA A 164 3.95 8.84 -2.63
C ALA A 164 2.78 7.84 -2.78
N CYS A 165 1.58 8.14 -2.31
CA CYS A 165 0.43 7.23 -2.35
C CYS A 165 -0.73 7.76 -3.20
N GLU A 166 -1.68 6.88 -3.53
CA GLU A 166 -2.98 7.22 -4.14
C GLU A 166 -4.12 7.13 -3.12
N GLY A 167 -3.91 6.40 -2.02
CA GLY A 167 -4.89 6.23 -0.97
C GLY A 167 -4.26 6.13 0.41
N ALA A 168 -5.10 6.26 1.43
CA ALA A 168 -4.70 6.18 2.82
C ALA A 168 -5.73 5.36 3.62
N LEU A 169 -5.26 4.43 4.44
CA LEU A 169 -6.07 3.79 5.47
C LEU A 169 -6.09 4.70 6.70
N LEU A 170 -7.27 5.20 7.06
CA LEU A 170 -7.47 5.96 8.29
C LEU A 170 -7.83 4.99 9.41
N VAL A 171 -6.86 4.68 10.27
CA VAL A 171 -7.02 3.72 11.37
C VAL A 171 -7.38 4.46 12.65
N VAL A 172 -8.59 4.20 13.14
CA VAL A 172 -9.13 4.78 14.37
C VAL A 172 -9.43 3.67 15.36
N ASP A 173 -9.01 3.83 16.61
CA ASP A 173 -9.35 2.90 17.67
C ASP A 173 -10.84 3.00 18.01
N ALA A 174 -11.57 1.89 17.90
CA ALA A 174 -13.00 1.81 18.17
C ALA A 174 -13.36 2.08 19.64
N SER A 175 -12.39 2.09 20.56
CA SER A 175 -12.59 2.39 21.99
C SER A 175 -12.23 3.84 22.37
N GLN A 176 -11.24 4.45 21.69
CA GLN A 176 -10.75 5.79 22.01
C GLN A 176 -11.44 6.88 21.17
N GLY A 177 -11.70 6.62 19.88
CA GLY A 177 -12.28 7.59 18.97
C GLY A 177 -11.24 8.46 18.25
N VAL A 178 -11.67 9.64 17.78
CA VAL A 178 -10.84 10.50 16.93
C VAL A 178 -9.98 11.43 17.78
N GLU A 179 -8.67 11.25 17.66
CA GLU A 179 -7.70 12.12 18.34
C GLU A 179 -7.25 13.31 17.48
N ALA A 180 -6.78 14.38 18.13
CA ALA A 180 -6.34 15.60 17.46
C ALA A 180 -5.21 15.37 16.44
N GLN A 181 -4.30 14.42 16.69
CA GLN A 181 -3.22 14.09 15.77
C GLN A 181 -3.74 13.36 14.51
N THR A 182 -4.79 12.56 14.67
CA THR A 182 -5.50 11.92 13.54
C THR A 182 -6.03 12.98 12.59
N LEU A 183 -6.64 14.05 13.14
CA LEU A 183 -7.16 15.16 12.34
C LEU A 183 -6.08 15.83 11.50
N ALA A 184 -4.94 16.16 12.10
CA ALA A 184 -3.83 16.80 11.38
C ALA A 184 -3.37 15.96 10.17
N ASN A 185 -3.21 14.66 10.36
CA ASN A 185 -2.79 13.77 9.28
C ASN A 185 -3.87 13.57 8.21
N VAL A 186 -5.15 13.56 8.60
CA VAL A 186 -6.26 13.49 7.64
C VAL A 186 -6.33 14.75 6.78
N TYR A 187 -6.12 15.94 7.36
CA TYR A 187 -6.05 17.17 6.56
C TYR A 187 -4.92 17.11 5.51
N LEU A 188 -3.73 16.60 5.88
CA LEU A 188 -2.64 16.41 4.93
C LEU A 188 -2.99 15.41 3.81
N ALA A 189 -3.75 14.36 4.13
CA ALA A 189 -4.22 13.38 3.14
C ALA A 189 -5.26 13.99 2.19
N LEU A 190 -6.17 14.83 2.69
CA LEU A 190 -7.15 15.56 1.89
C LEU A 190 -6.48 16.59 0.97
N GLU A 191 -5.50 17.35 1.48
CA GLU A 191 -4.69 18.28 0.66
C GLU A 191 -3.94 17.56 -0.47
N SER A 192 -3.54 16.31 -0.22
CA SER A 192 -2.88 15.43 -1.19
C SER A 192 -3.85 14.72 -2.15
N ASN A 193 -5.17 14.95 -2.04
CA ASN A 193 -6.22 14.30 -2.83
C ASN A 193 -6.16 12.76 -2.79
N LEU A 194 -5.85 12.19 -1.62
CA LEU A 194 -5.82 10.74 -1.44
C LEU A 194 -7.22 10.18 -1.19
N GLU A 195 -7.46 8.97 -1.70
CA GLU A 195 -8.66 8.21 -1.33
C GLU A 195 -8.52 7.69 0.11
N ILE A 196 -9.38 8.16 1.02
CA ILE A 196 -9.31 7.79 2.44
C ILE A 196 -10.29 6.66 2.75
N ILE A 197 -9.78 5.55 3.28
CA ILE A 197 -10.60 4.40 3.70
C ILE A 197 -10.64 4.36 5.23
N PRO A 198 -11.79 4.63 5.87
CA PRO A 198 -11.92 4.56 7.32
C PRO A 198 -11.91 3.10 7.80
N VAL A 199 -11.05 2.81 8.76
CA VAL A 199 -10.84 1.50 9.38
C VAL A 199 -10.94 1.64 10.90
N LEU A 200 -11.93 0.98 11.50
CA LEU A 200 -12.17 0.95 12.93
C LEU A 200 -11.48 -0.25 13.53
N ASN A 201 -10.36 -0.03 14.21
CA ASN A 201 -9.51 -1.07 14.78
C ASN A 201 -9.87 -1.38 16.25
N LYS A 202 -9.34 -2.50 16.76
CA LYS A 202 -9.51 -2.99 18.14
C LYS A 202 -10.95 -3.30 18.55
N ILE A 203 -11.75 -3.81 17.61
CA ILE A 203 -13.12 -4.28 17.91
C ILE A 203 -13.18 -5.46 18.89
N ASP A 204 -12.04 -6.10 19.17
CA ASP A 204 -11.89 -7.15 20.19
C ASP A 204 -11.96 -6.62 21.63
N LEU A 205 -11.78 -5.32 21.84
CA LEU A 205 -11.82 -4.73 23.17
C LEU A 205 -13.27 -4.61 23.68
N PRO A 206 -13.52 -4.91 24.97
CA PRO A 206 -14.87 -4.87 25.54
C PRO A 206 -15.49 -3.45 25.59
N GLY A 207 -14.68 -2.40 25.45
CA GLY A 207 -15.12 -1.01 25.36
C GLY A 207 -15.19 -0.47 23.93
N ALA A 208 -15.10 -1.33 22.90
CA ALA A 208 -15.17 -0.88 21.52
C ALA A 208 -16.61 -0.53 21.11
N GLU A 209 -16.81 0.69 20.61
CA GLU A 209 -18.09 1.22 20.14
C GLU A 209 -18.00 1.69 18.68
N PRO A 210 -17.80 0.77 17.71
CA PRO A 210 -17.50 1.13 16.32
C PRO A 210 -18.59 1.99 15.66
N ASP A 211 -19.86 1.76 15.98
CA ASP A 211 -20.97 2.54 15.44
C ASP A 211 -20.94 4.01 15.90
N ARG A 212 -20.59 4.24 17.17
CA ARG A 212 -20.45 5.59 17.73
C ARG A 212 -19.25 6.31 17.13
N ILE A 213 -18.11 5.62 17.01
CA ILE A 213 -16.88 6.20 16.45
C ILE A 213 -17.04 6.50 14.95
N ALA A 214 -17.78 5.69 14.20
CA ALA A 214 -18.11 6.00 12.80
C ALA A 214 -18.86 7.34 12.67
N GLN A 215 -19.85 7.59 13.55
CA GLN A 215 -20.57 8.86 13.59
C GLN A 215 -19.66 10.02 13.99
N GLU A 216 -18.74 9.80 14.94
CA GLU A 216 -17.75 10.80 15.34
C GLU A 216 -16.83 11.22 14.18
N ILE A 217 -16.37 10.26 13.36
CA ILE A 217 -15.57 10.55 12.16
C ILE A 217 -16.40 11.36 11.15
N GLU A 218 -17.68 11.01 10.93
CA GLU A 218 -18.58 11.75 10.06
C GLU A 218 -18.79 13.20 10.54
N GLU A 219 -18.99 13.41 11.84
CA GLU A 219 -19.26 14.73 12.41
C GLU A 219 -18.02 15.63 12.45
N ILE A 220 -16.85 15.08 12.82
CA ILE A 220 -15.62 15.86 13.03
C ILE A 220 -14.84 16.02 11.73
N ILE A 221 -14.69 14.95 10.96
CA ILE A 221 -13.84 14.91 9.76
C ILE A 221 -14.66 15.17 8.50
N GLY A 222 -15.95 14.80 8.48
CA GLY A 222 -16.80 14.95 7.30
C GLY A 222 -16.59 13.84 6.26
N LEU A 223 -16.05 12.68 6.67
CA LEU A 223 -15.88 11.52 5.79
C LEU A 223 -17.08 10.57 5.92
N ASP A 224 -17.60 10.07 4.80
CA ASP A 224 -18.66 9.05 4.79
C ASP A 224 -18.14 7.73 5.37
N CYS A 225 -18.66 7.37 6.55
CA CYS A 225 -18.28 6.16 7.28
C CYS A 225 -19.32 5.05 7.15
N SER A 226 -20.31 5.19 6.25
CA SER A 226 -21.33 4.15 5.98
C SER A 226 -20.70 2.80 5.64
N ASN A 227 -19.53 2.81 5.00
CA ASN A 227 -18.77 1.62 4.61
C ASN A 227 -17.44 1.51 5.36
N ALA A 228 -17.38 1.99 6.61
CA ALA A 228 -16.20 1.86 7.46
C ALA A 228 -15.95 0.38 7.81
N ILE A 229 -14.70 -0.04 7.67
CA ILE A 229 -14.31 -1.43 7.85
C ILE A 229 -14.00 -1.67 9.32
N ARG A 230 -14.67 -2.64 9.93
CA ARG A 230 -14.46 -3.02 11.33
C ARG A 230 -13.41 -4.12 11.37
N CYS A 231 -12.27 -3.85 12.01
CA CYS A 231 -11.17 -4.81 12.07
C CYS A 231 -10.63 -5.01 13.49
N SER A 232 -10.04 -6.18 13.72
CA SER A 232 -9.10 -6.38 14.82
C SER A 232 -7.77 -6.81 14.23
N ALA A 233 -6.79 -5.91 14.22
CA ALA A 233 -5.42 -6.25 13.82
C ALA A 233 -4.80 -7.32 14.73
N LYS A 234 -5.25 -7.43 15.99
CA LYS A 234 -4.74 -8.44 16.92
C LYS A 234 -5.26 -9.83 16.56
N GLU A 235 -6.56 -9.96 16.32
CA GLU A 235 -7.21 -11.24 16.03
C GLU A 235 -7.19 -11.60 14.52
N GLY A 236 -6.86 -10.63 13.66
CA GLY A 236 -6.86 -10.80 12.20
C GLY A 236 -8.27 -10.71 11.57
N ILE A 237 -9.24 -10.13 12.27
CA ILE A 237 -10.61 -9.96 11.79
C ILE A 237 -10.68 -8.73 10.88
N GLY A 238 -11.36 -8.83 9.73
CA GLY A 238 -11.57 -7.71 8.80
C GLY A 238 -10.38 -7.36 7.90
N ILE A 239 -9.24 -8.06 8.00
CA ILE A 239 -8.04 -7.75 7.20
C ILE A 239 -8.26 -8.01 5.70
N ILE A 240 -9.02 -9.06 5.35
CA ILE A 240 -9.36 -9.36 3.95
C ILE A 240 -10.25 -8.27 3.37
N GLU A 241 -11.23 -7.80 4.14
CA GLU A 241 -12.11 -6.70 3.74
C GLU A 241 -11.32 -5.41 3.49
N ILE A 242 -10.28 -5.14 4.29
CA ILE A 242 -9.35 -4.03 4.06
C ILE A 242 -8.60 -4.23 2.74
N LEU A 243 -8.04 -5.40 2.47
CA LEU A 243 -7.33 -5.70 1.22
C LEU A 243 -8.23 -5.53 -0.01
N ASP A 244 -9.47 -6.04 0.06
CA ASP A 244 -10.47 -5.91 -1.00
C ASP A 244 -10.88 -4.44 -1.21
N ALA A 245 -11.05 -3.68 -0.12
CA ALA A 245 -11.37 -2.26 -0.19
C ALA A 245 -10.22 -1.45 -0.79
N ILE A 246 -8.95 -1.77 -0.49
CA ILE A 246 -7.80 -1.13 -1.13
C ILE A 246 -7.83 -1.34 -2.64
N VAL A 247 -8.07 -2.58 -3.09
CA VAL A 247 -8.13 -2.89 -4.53
C VAL A 247 -9.27 -2.14 -5.22
N THR A 248 -10.43 -2.06 -4.56
CA THR A 248 -11.68 -1.52 -5.14
C THR A 248 -11.74 0.01 -5.11
N LYS A 249 -11.34 0.63 -4.00
CA LYS A 249 -11.50 2.08 -3.77
C LYS A 249 -10.28 2.88 -4.17
N VAL A 250 -9.06 2.42 -3.86
CA VAL A 250 -7.84 3.18 -4.16
C VAL A 250 -7.63 3.19 -5.68
N PRO A 251 -7.46 4.36 -6.32
CA PRO A 251 -7.23 4.43 -7.74
C PRO A 251 -5.85 3.87 -8.12
N PRO A 252 -5.70 3.26 -9.32
CA PRO A 252 -4.39 2.92 -9.83
C PRO A 252 -3.55 4.19 -10.12
N PRO A 253 -2.22 4.08 -10.08
CA PRO A 253 -1.35 5.15 -10.56
C PRO A 253 -1.59 5.42 -12.06
N LYS A 254 -1.33 6.67 -12.49
CA LYS A 254 -1.53 7.08 -13.88
C LYS A 254 -0.51 6.39 -14.79
N ASP A 255 -0.97 5.84 -15.92
CA ASP A 255 -0.07 5.25 -16.91
C ASP A 255 0.60 6.35 -17.75
N THR A 256 1.86 6.60 -17.46
CA THR A 256 2.70 7.63 -18.08
C THR A 256 4.02 7.07 -18.59
N LEU A 257 4.04 5.80 -18.99
CA LEU A 257 5.27 5.10 -19.45
C LEU A 257 6.02 5.80 -20.60
N LYS A 258 5.32 6.56 -21.45
CA LYS A 258 5.91 7.26 -22.60
C LYS A 258 6.64 8.56 -22.23
N ASN A 259 6.31 9.12 -21.07
CA ASN A 259 6.89 10.37 -20.59
C ASN A 259 8.37 10.19 -20.21
N PRO A 260 9.16 11.27 -20.19
CA PRO A 260 10.50 11.22 -19.59
C PRO A 260 10.42 10.76 -18.13
N LEU A 261 11.48 10.09 -17.66
CA LEU A 261 11.55 9.60 -16.28
C LEU A 261 11.38 10.76 -15.30
N ARG A 262 10.40 10.62 -14.40
CA ARG A 262 10.28 11.44 -13.20
C ARG A 262 10.06 10.50 -12.03
N ALA A 263 11.05 10.37 -11.17
CA ALA A 263 10.98 9.61 -9.94
C ALA A 263 11.14 10.54 -8.74
N LEU A 264 10.21 10.49 -7.79
CA LEU A 264 10.23 11.30 -6.58
C LEU A 264 11.02 10.57 -5.49
N ILE A 265 12.04 11.20 -4.93
CA ILE A 265 12.75 10.70 -3.76
C ILE A 265 11.93 11.01 -2.52
N PHE A 266 11.52 10.02 -1.75
CA PHE A 266 10.76 10.23 -0.49
C PHE A 266 11.54 9.83 0.77
N ASP A 267 12.63 9.06 0.63
CA ASP A 267 13.56 8.79 1.73
C ASP A 267 14.96 8.46 1.21
N SER A 268 15.96 8.56 2.08
CA SER A 268 17.32 8.11 1.81
C SER A 268 18.03 7.71 3.10
N TYR A 269 19.00 6.81 2.99
CA TYR A 269 19.85 6.44 4.12
C TYR A 269 21.25 6.09 3.67
N TYR A 270 22.20 6.17 4.60
CA TYR A 270 23.58 5.83 4.34
C TYR A 270 23.86 4.36 4.68
N ASP A 271 24.37 3.62 3.70
CA ASP A 271 24.90 2.26 3.83
C ASP A 271 26.43 2.33 3.73
N ALA A 272 27.12 1.68 4.68
CA ALA A 272 28.58 1.74 4.77
C ALA A 272 29.31 1.15 3.56
N TYR A 273 28.67 0.24 2.82
CA TYR A 273 29.26 -0.45 1.67
C TYR A 273 28.74 0.10 0.34
N ARG A 274 27.45 0.42 0.27
CA ARG A 274 26.77 0.85 -0.96
C ARG A 274 26.65 2.37 -1.10
N GLY A 275 27.07 3.13 -0.08
CA GLY A 275 26.88 4.57 -0.03
C GLY A 275 25.42 4.93 0.26
N VAL A 276 24.95 6.07 -0.24
CA VAL A 276 23.56 6.49 -0.02
C VAL A 276 22.61 5.66 -0.88
N ILE A 277 21.68 4.99 -0.21
CA ILE A 277 20.56 4.29 -0.83
C ILE A 277 19.35 5.22 -0.78
N VAL A 278 18.68 5.35 -1.92
CA VAL A 278 17.59 6.28 -2.13
C VAL A 278 16.31 5.49 -2.33
N TYR A 279 15.27 5.80 -1.57
CA TYR A 279 13.92 5.29 -1.81
C TYR A 279 13.14 6.28 -2.65
N PHE A 280 12.60 5.78 -3.74
CA PHE A 280 11.94 6.60 -4.73
C PHE A 280 10.69 5.93 -5.28
N ARG A 281 9.81 6.77 -5.78
CA ARG A 281 8.60 6.39 -6.48
C ARG A 281 8.67 6.85 -7.92
N VAL A 282 8.48 5.97 -8.88
CA VAL A 282 8.38 6.36 -10.30
C VAL A 282 7.00 6.95 -10.54
N ILE A 283 6.92 8.24 -10.88
CA ILE A 283 5.67 8.90 -11.27
C ILE A 283 5.48 8.83 -12.79
N ASP A 284 6.57 8.96 -13.55
CA ASP A 284 6.55 8.90 -15.01
C ASP A 284 7.72 8.11 -15.58
N GLY A 285 7.47 7.48 -16.73
CA GLY A 285 8.47 6.74 -17.47
C GLY A 285 8.89 5.43 -16.79
N SER A 286 10.15 5.06 -16.99
CA SER A 286 10.75 3.85 -16.44
C SER A 286 12.23 4.09 -16.17
N ILE A 287 12.79 3.36 -15.21
CA ILE A 287 14.23 3.35 -14.89
C ILE A 287 14.74 1.91 -14.96
N ARG A 288 15.91 1.71 -15.55
CA ARG A 288 16.59 0.41 -15.65
C ARG A 288 17.94 0.43 -14.96
N LYS A 289 18.39 -0.75 -14.54
CA LYS A 289 19.75 -0.94 -14.07
C LYS A 289 20.75 -0.54 -15.16
N GLY A 290 21.74 0.28 -14.80
CA GLY A 290 22.74 0.84 -15.70
C GLY A 290 22.36 2.15 -16.38
N ASP A 291 21.14 2.68 -16.17
CA ASP A 291 20.75 3.96 -16.75
C ASP A 291 21.54 5.12 -16.15
N LYS A 292 21.88 6.10 -17.01
CA LYS A 292 22.46 7.37 -16.57
C LYS A 292 21.36 8.31 -16.12
N ILE A 293 21.36 8.62 -14.83
CA ILE A 293 20.35 9.44 -14.17
C ILE A 293 20.94 10.79 -13.75
N CYS A 294 20.07 11.77 -13.61
CA CYS A 294 20.37 13.11 -13.12
C CYS A 294 19.38 13.49 -12.03
N PHE A 295 19.88 14.07 -10.96
CA PHE A 295 19.05 14.66 -9.91
C PHE A 295 18.76 16.11 -10.28
N MET A 296 17.48 16.52 -10.27
CA MET A 296 17.09 17.81 -10.82
C MET A 296 17.49 18.99 -9.93
N ALA A 297 17.52 18.83 -8.61
CA ALA A 297 17.87 19.91 -7.68
C ALA A 297 19.35 20.30 -7.75
N ASN A 298 20.26 19.33 -7.78
CA ASN A 298 21.71 19.58 -7.78
C ASN A 298 22.37 19.41 -9.16
N LYS A 299 21.65 18.90 -10.16
CA LYS A 299 22.13 18.62 -11.53
C LYS A 299 23.33 17.66 -11.57
N LYS A 300 23.53 16.85 -10.52
CA LYS A 300 24.58 15.84 -10.48
C LYS A 300 24.12 14.59 -11.25
N GLU A 301 25.10 13.95 -11.87
CA GLU A 301 24.92 12.80 -12.74
C GLU A 301 25.41 11.56 -12.02
N TYR A 302 24.63 10.48 -12.11
CA TYR A 302 24.95 9.19 -11.54
C TYR A 302 24.58 8.07 -12.51
N VAL A 303 25.07 6.87 -12.23
CA VAL A 303 24.68 5.65 -12.93
C VAL A 303 23.90 4.79 -11.94
N ALA A 304 22.75 4.28 -12.35
CA ALA A 304 21.94 3.40 -11.53
C ALA A 304 22.61 2.02 -11.42
N ASP A 305 23.51 1.84 -10.46
CA ASP A 305 24.27 0.61 -10.25
C ASP A 305 23.35 -0.55 -9.87
N GLU A 306 22.38 -0.27 -8.99
CA GLU A 306 21.40 -1.25 -8.49
C GLU A 306 20.05 -0.55 -8.36
N ILE A 307 19.00 -1.20 -8.85
CA ILE A 307 17.62 -0.82 -8.57
C ILE A 307 16.85 -2.06 -8.08
N GLY A 308 15.82 -1.83 -7.29
CA GLY A 308 15.03 -2.93 -6.77
C GLY A 308 13.78 -2.49 -6.04
N VAL A 309 13.05 -3.47 -5.53
CA VAL A 309 11.80 -3.29 -4.78
C VAL A 309 12.01 -3.74 -3.34
N LEU A 310 11.25 -3.16 -2.42
CA LEU A 310 11.24 -3.60 -1.03
C LEU A 310 10.08 -4.58 -0.82
N SER A 311 10.36 -5.85 -0.49
CA SER A 311 9.29 -6.82 -0.18
C SER A 311 9.75 -7.91 0.81
N PRO A 312 9.61 -7.64 2.11
CA PRO A 312 10.01 -6.42 2.81
C PRO A 312 11.55 -6.24 2.86
N ASN A 313 12.30 -7.24 2.42
CA ASN A 313 13.74 -7.12 2.17
C ASN A 313 13.98 -6.49 0.79
N GLN A 314 15.18 -5.94 0.59
CA GLN A 314 15.62 -5.44 -0.71
C GLN A 314 15.78 -6.60 -1.68
N MET A 315 15.05 -6.53 -2.80
CA MET A 315 15.17 -7.45 -3.91
C MET A 315 15.51 -6.68 -5.18
N GLU A 316 16.62 -7.03 -5.81
CA GLU A 316 17.04 -6.43 -7.08
C GLU A 316 15.99 -6.68 -8.18
N ALA A 317 15.77 -5.66 -8.99
CA ALA A 317 14.93 -5.71 -10.18
C ALA A 317 15.69 -5.09 -11.36
N ASP A 318 15.42 -5.55 -12.58
CA ASP A 318 16.10 -5.01 -13.76
C ASP A 318 15.53 -3.67 -14.22
N GLU A 319 14.25 -3.44 -13.92
CA GLU A 319 13.49 -2.29 -14.41
C GLU A 319 12.35 -1.96 -13.44
N LEU A 320 12.11 -0.67 -13.22
CA LEU A 320 10.95 -0.15 -12.50
C LEU A 320 10.14 0.80 -13.40
N HIS A 321 8.81 0.66 -13.34
CA HIS A 321 7.84 1.37 -14.16
C HIS A 321 7.06 2.42 -13.38
N ALA A 322 6.38 3.31 -14.11
CA ALA A 322 5.47 4.30 -13.52
C ALA A 322 4.46 3.64 -12.57
N GLY A 323 4.34 4.21 -11.37
CA GLY A 323 3.52 3.71 -10.27
C GLY A 323 4.26 2.82 -9.29
N GLU A 324 5.44 2.30 -9.61
CA GLU A 324 6.21 1.45 -8.72
C GLU A 324 7.05 2.23 -7.70
N VAL A 325 7.15 1.65 -6.51
CA VAL A 325 8.01 2.10 -5.42
C VAL A 325 9.21 1.17 -5.32
N GLY A 326 10.41 1.74 -5.17
CA GLY A 326 11.65 0.99 -5.13
C GLY A 326 12.81 1.74 -4.47
N TYR A 327 13.98 1.13 -4.53
CA TYR A 327 15.24 1.69 -4.07
C TYR A 327 16.26 1.77 -5.21
N LEU A 328 17.17 2.73 -5.09
CA LEU A 328 18.26 3.00 -6.01
C LEU A 328 19.57 3.09 -5.22
N SER A 329 20.58 2.37 -5.70
CA SER A 329 21.98 2.62 -5.36
C SER A 329 22.72 3.11 -6.59
N ALA A 330 23.47 4.21 -6.44
CA ALA A 330 24.15 4.88 -7.55
C ALA A 330 25.51 5.47 -7.13
N SER A 331 26.20 4.79 -6.20
CA SER A 331 27.50 5.20 -5.66
C SER A 331 27.54 6.64 -5.11
N ILE A 332 26.42 7.09 -4.54
CA ILE A 332 26.26 8.44 -3.99
C ILE A 332 27.02 8.53 -2.67
N ARG A 333 27.91 9.52 -2.54
CA ARG A 333 28.80 9.66 -1.37
C ARG A 333 28.17 10.38 -0.18
N SER A 334 27.27 11.33 -0.43
CA SER A 334 26.73 12.22 0.60
C SER A 334 25.20 12.22 0.56
N VAL A 335 24.56 12.09 1.73
CA VAL A 335 23.10 12.16 1.87
C VAL A 335 22.58 13.53 1.42
N ALA A 336 23.38 14.58 1.56
CA ALA A 336 23.03 15.93 1.11
C ALA A 336 22.87 16.04 -0.43
N ASP A 337 23.44 15.10 -1.18
CA ASP A 337 23.27 15.03 -2.63
C ASP A 337 21.97 14.32 -3.03
N ALA A 338 21.44 13.42 -2.21
CA ALA A 338 20.17 12.73 -2.42
C ALA A 338 19.07 13.36 -1.56
N ARG A 339 18.77 14.64 -1.81
CA ARG A 339 17.77 15.35 -1.03
C ARG A 339 16.40 14.74 -1.20
N VAL A 340 15.71 14.59 -0.09
CA VAL A 340 14.33 14.13 -0.10
C VAL A 340 13.44 15.20 -0.73
N GLY A 341 12.60 14.80 -1.67
CA GLY A 341 11.77 15.68 -2.50
C GLY A 341 12.40 16.09 -3.82
N ASP A 342 13.64 15.66 -4.09
CA ASP A 342 14.24 15.82 -5.40
C ASP A 342 13.60 14.85 -6.43
N THR A 343 13.71 15.21 -7.70
CA THR A 343 13.25 14.42 -8.84
C THR A 343 14.44 13.80 -9.56
N ILE A 344 14.39 12.49 -9.74
CA ILE A 344 15.31 11.72 -10.57
C ILE A 344 14.77 11.71 -12.00
N THR A 345 15.64 12.02 -12.97
CA THR A 345 15.31 11.95 -14.40
C THR A 345 16.44 11.33 -15.22
N HIS A 346 16.17 10.96 -16.46
CA HIS A 346 17.20 10.43 -17.37
C HIS A 346 18.14 11.54 -17.84
N PHE A 347 19.44 11.24 -17.94
CA PHE A 347 20.42 12.21 -18.44
C PHE A 347 20.16 12.59 -19.90
N ALA A 348 19.87 11.60 -20.76
CA ALA A 348 19.69 11.80 -22.19
C ALA A 348 18.31 12.40 -22.55
N LYS A 349 17.26 12.04 -21.80
CA LYS A 349 15.88 12.50 -22.00
C LYS A 349 15.36 13.10 -20.69
N ARG A 350 15.85 14.29 -20.37
CA ARG A 350 15.48 15.01 -19.14
C ARG A 350 14.01 15.42 -19.18
N ALA A 351 13.35 15.34 -18.03
CA ALA A 351 12.03 15.92 -17.84
C ALA A 351 12.10 17.46 -17.90
N GLU A 352 11.06 18.09 -18.44
CA GLU A 352 10.97 19.56 -18.57
C GLU A 352 10.78 20.24 -17.22
N SER A 353 9.99 19.64 -16.33
CA SER A 353 9.69 20.15 -15.00
C SER A 353 9.93 19.09 -13.93
N ALA A 354 10.49 19.54 -12.80
CA ALA A 354 10.60 18.74 -11.60
C ALA A 354 9.20 18.51 -10.99
N LEU A 355 9.05 17.42 -10.24
CA LEU A 355 7.86 17.21 -9.43
C LEU A 355 7.82 18.28 -8.32
N PRO A 356 6.62 18.66 -7.85
CA PRO A 356 6.50 19.47 -6.64
C PRO A 356 7.19 18.69 -5.51
N GLY A 357 8.38 19.16 -5.12
CA GLY A 357 9.15 18.58 -4.04
C GLY A 357 8.52 18.87 -2.68
N TYR A 358 9.20 18.46 -1.61
CA TYR A 358 8.71 18.71 -0.25
C TYR A 358 9.15 20.08 0.26
N SER A 359 8.32 20.68 1.10
CA SER A 359 8.71 21.83 1.91
C SER A 359 9.82 21.42 2.88
N GLU A 360 10.92 22.18 2.93
CA GLU A 360 11.98 21.92 3.91
C GLU A 360 11.41 21.99 5.34
N ALA A 361 11.77 21.01 6.17
CA ALA A 361 11.38 21.01 7.57
C ALA A 361 12.03 22.20 8.28
N THR A 362 11.23 23.13 8.77
CA THR A 362 11.69 24.29 9.53
C THR A 362 11.90 23.90 11.00
N PRO A 363 13.12 23.97 11.55
CA PRO A 363 13.35 23.64 12.95
C PRO A 363 12.63 24.65 13.86
N MET A 364 11.72 24.16 14.71
CA MET A 364 10.94 25.00 15.63
C MET A 364 11.53 25.05 17.04
N VAL A 365 12.29 24.02 17.43
CA VAL A 365 12.88 23.86 18.76
C VAL A 365 14.39 23.74 18.63
N PHE A 366 15.12 24.55 19.39
CA PHE A 366 16.58 24.57 19.40
C PHE A 366 17.11 24.15 20.77
N CYS A 367 18.15 23.31 20.78
CA CYS A 367 18.86 22.89 21.99
C CYS A 367 20.36 23.08 21.78
N GLY A 368 21.04 23.70 22.76
CA GLY A 368 22.49 23.76 22.81
C GLY A 368 23.03 22.53 23.54
N LEU A 369 23.74 21.67 22.81
CA LEU A 369 24.43 20.52 23.39
C LEU A 369 25.90 20.90 23.60
N PHE A 370 26.34 20.86 24.85
CA PHE A 370 27.74 21.10 25.22
C PHE A 370 28.28 19.84 25.89
N PRO A 371 29.45 19.32 25.46
CA PRO A 371 30.07 18.23 26.16
C PRO A 371 30.49 18.69 27.56
N LEU A 372 30.42 17.79 28.54
CA LEU A 372 30.82 18.08 29.92
C LEU A 372 32.33 18.31 30.02
N GLU A 373 33.10 17.65 29.15
CA GLU A 373 34.55 17.73 29.06
C GLU A 373 34.95 18.27 27.68
N ALA A 374 35.94 19.14 27.63
CA ALA A 374 36.41 19.73 26.37
C ALA A 374 36.97 18.67 25.39
N ASP A 375 37.47 17.55 25.92
CA ASP A 375 38.08 16.47 25.14
C ASP A 375 37.03 15.60 24.40
N GLN A 376 35.73 15.80 24.67
CA GLN A 376 34.62 15.10 24.02
C GLN A 376 33.93 15.94 22.93
N PHE A 377 34.49 17.11 22.60
CA PHE A 377 34.07 17.95 21.48
C PHE A 377 34.70 17.45 20.17
#